data_AF-A0A5D0VGG1-F1
#
_entry.id   AF-A0A5D0VGG1-F1
#
_cell.length_a   1.000
_cell.length_b   1.000
_cell.length_c   1.000
_cell.angle_alpha   90.00
_cell.angle_beta   90.00
_cell.angle_gamma   90.00
#
_symmetry.space_group_name_H-M   'P 1'
#
loop_
_entity.id
_entity.type
_entity.pdbx_description
1 polymer ?
#
loop_
_entity_poly.entity_id
_entity_poly.type
_entity_poly.pdbx_seq_one_letter_code
_entity_poly.pdbx_strand_id
1 'polypeptide(L)'
;LDRAVAAVQAFAAENDKDDLQFQLAAGNAGIEAATNEVIKQSELIILVLVYICVAAMCMITFRSFAATLCIVLPLILTSVLGNALMAALGIGVKVATLPVIALGVGIGVDYGIYIYTRLESFLRMGLPLQEAYYETL
;
A
#
# COMPACT_ATOMS: atom_id res chain seq x y z
N LEU A 1 -19.55 -11.63 6.98
CA LEU A 1 -19.95 -10.78 8.11
C LEU A 1 -20.86 -9.64 7.67
N ASP A 2 -20.47 -8.91 6.63
CA ASP A 2 -21.18 -7.73 6.11
C ASP A 2 -22.70 -7.88 5.93
N ARG A 3 -23.16 -9.04 5.45
CA ARG A 3 -24.61 -9.31 5.28
C ARG A 3 -25.38 -9.37 6.60
N ALA A 4 -24.76 -9.87 7.68
CA ALA A 4 -25.37 -9.92 9.00
C ALA A 4 -25.39 -8.54 9.66
N VAL A 5 -24.32 -7.75 9.46
CA VAL A 5 -24.21 -6.36 9.93
C VAL A 5 -25.29 -5.50 9.28
N ALA A 6 -25.45 -5.59 7.96
CA ALA A 6 -26.45 -4.83 7.21
C ALA A 6 -27.88 -5.17 7.63
N ALA A 7 -28.18 -6.44 7.92
CA ALA A 7 -29.51 -6.85 8.38
C ALA A 7 -29.84 -6.27 9.77
N VAL A 8 -28.86 -6.20 10.68
CA VAL A 8 -29.04 -5.63 12.02
C VAL A 8 -29.18 -4.11 11.96
N GLN A 9 -28.38 -3.43 11.14
CA GLN A 9 -28.50 -1.98 10.92
C GLN A 9 -29.85 -1.59 10.30
N ALA A 10 -30.34 -2.35 9.31
CA ALA A 10 -31.65 -2.10 8.71
C ALA A 10 -32.79 -2.29 9.72
N PHE A 11 -32.68 -3.33 10.57
CA PHE A 11 -33.66 -3.57 11.63
C PHE A 11 -33.64 -2.46 12.69
N ALA A 12 -32.45 -1.99 13.10
CA ALA A 12 -32.30 -0.88 14.03
C ALA A 12 -32.89 0.42 13.46
N ALA A 13 -32.64 0.72 12.18
CA ALA A 13 -33.16 1.92 11.52
C ALA A 13 -34.71 1.98 11.50
N GLU A 14 -35.38 0.84 11.41
CA GLU A 14 -36.85 0.75 11.41
C GLU A 14 -37.47 0.64 12.80
N ASN A 15 -36.71 0.24 13.82
CA ASN A 15 -37.25 -0.14 15.13
C ASN A 15 -36.65 0.64 16.32
N ASP A 16 -35.65 1.49 16.09
CA ASP A 16 -35.12 2.40 17.10
C ASP A 16 -36.20 3.42 17.51
N LYS A 17 -36.34 3.59 18.82
CA LYS A 17 -37.23 4.58 19.45
C LYS A 17 -36.43 5.37 20.49
N ASP A 18 -36.97 6.50 20.95
CA ASP A 18 -36.27 7.40 21.89
C ASP A 18 -35.77 6.71 23.18
N ASP A 19 -36.34 5.56 23.56
CA ASP A 19 -35.99 4.80 24.77
C ASP A 19 -35.34 3.43 24.50
N LEU A 20 -35.16 3.05 23.22
CA LEU A 20 -34.66 1.73 22.79
C LEU A 20 -33.78 1.86 21.55
N GLN A 21 -32.49 1.55 21.71
CA GLN A 21 -31.52 1.45 20.62
C GLN A 21 -31.07 0.01 20.41
N PHE A 22 -31.23 -0.49 19.19
CA PHE A 22 -30.70 -1.77 18.75
C PHE A 22 -29.26 -1.59 18.26
N GLN A 23 -28.30 -1.82 19.14
CA GLN A 23 -26.88 -1.81 18.79
C GLN A 23 -26.40 -3.21 18.40
N LEU A 24 -25.47 -3.27 17.44
CA LEU A 24 -24.74 -4.50 17.12
C LEU A 24 -24.10 -5.04 18.40
N ALA A 25 -24.45 -6.27 18.78
CA ALA A 25 -23.98 -6.89 20.02
C ALA A 25 -22.45 -6.81 20.12
N ALA A 26 -21.97 -6.43 21.31
CA ALA A 26 -20.56 -6.21 21.69
C ALA A 26 -19.73 -7.52 21.71
N GLY A 27 -19.69 -8.23 20.59
CA GLY A 27 -18.76 -9.31 20.31
C GLY A 27 -17.79 -8.92 19.20
N ASN A 28 -16.78 -9.74 18.94
CA ASN A 28 -15.75 -9.49 17.91
C ASN A 28 -16.36 -9.04 16.57
N ALA A 29 -17.52 -9.59 16.18
CA ALA A 29 -18.20 -9.21 14.95
C ALA A 29 -18.75 -7.77 14.92
N GLY A 30 -19.21 -7.24 16.06
CA GLY A 30 -19.70 -5.85 16.16
C GLY A 30 -18.55 -4.83 16.22
N ILE A 31 -17.47 -5.17 16.94
CA ILE A 31 -16.25 -4.34 16.98
C ILE A 31 -15.55 -4.36 15.62
N GLU A 32 -15.37 -5.52 14.99
CA GLU A 32 -14.81 -5.60 13.63
C GLU A 32 -15.68 -4.84 12.62
N ALA A 33 -17.01 -4.93 12.69
CA ALA A 33 -17.90 -4.19 11.79
C ALA A 33 -17.77 -2.67 11.96
N ALA A 34 -17.85 -2.16 13.20
CA ALA A 34 -17.73 -0.73 13.48
C ALA A 34 -16.32 -0.20 13.14
N THR A 35 -15.28 -1.01 13.38
CA THR A 35 -13.91 -0.64 13.02
C THR A 35 -13.72 -0.67 11.51
N ASN A 36 -14.31 -1.63 10.78
CA ASN A 36 -14.21 -1.74 9.33
C ASN A 36 -14.94 -0.60 8.59
N GLU A 37 -16.05 -0.11 9.14
CA GLU A 37 -16.78 1.05 8.61
C GLU A 37 -15.92 2.34 8.70
N VAL A 38 -15.27 2.56 9.85
CA VAL A 38 -14.36 3.70 10.08
C VAL A 38 -13.04 3.54 9.31
N ILE A 39 -12.49 2.32 9.24
CA ILE A 39 -11.25 2.03 8.52
C ILE A 39 -11.47 2.15 7.02
N LYS A 40 -12.56 1.66 6.42
CA LYS A 40 -12.77 1.80 4.96
C LYS A 40 -12.79 3.24 4.49
N GLN A 41 -13.39 4.15 5.25
CA GLN A 41 -13.37 5.58 4.91
C GLN A 41 -12.00 6.22 5.17
N SER A 42 -11.30 5.80 6.23
CA SER A 42 -10.03 6.42 6.64
C SER A 42 -8.81 5.85 5.89
N GLU A 43 -8.86 4.60 5.44
CA GLU A 43 -7.76 3.90 4.79
C GLU A 43 -7.39 4.60 3.49
N LEU A 44 -8.34 4.90 2.61
CA LEU A 44 -8.06 5.65 1.39
C LEU A 44 -7.51 7.05 1.67
N ILE A 45 -8.03 7.73 2.69
CA ILE A 45 -7.55 9.07 3.07
C ILE A 45 -6.10 9.01 3.56
N ILE A 46 -5.77 8.04 4.42
CA ILE A 46 -4.41 7.82 4.93
C ILE A 46 -3.47 7.45 3.78
N LEU A 47 -3.88 6.53 2.91
CA LEU A 47 -3.07 6.07 1.79
C LEU A 47 -2.76 7.21 0.82
N VAL A 48 -3.77 8.04 0.50
CA VAL A 48 -3.60 9.24 -0.33
C VAL A 48 -2.71 10.28 0.34
N LEU A 49 -2.91 10.57 1.63
CA LEU A 49 -2.08 11.52 2.37
C LEU A 49 -0.62 11.08 2.44
N VAL A 50 -0.36 9.80 2.69
CA VAL A 50 1.00 9.25 2.70
C VAL A 50 1.66 9.41 1.33
N TYR A 51 0.97 9.06 0.24
CA TYR A 51 1.51 9.24 -1.10
C TYR A 51 1.78 10.71 -1.44
N ILE A 52 0.89 11.62 -1.06
CA ILE A 52 1.09 13.07 -1.28
C ILE A 52 2.29 13.57 -0.48
N CYS A 53 2.42 13.19 0.80
CA CYS A 53 3.56 13.58 1.63
C CYS A 53 4.89 13.04 1.08
N VAL A 54 4.94 11.77 0.67
CA VAL A 54 6.15 11.15 0.10
C VAL A 54 6.50 11.81 -1.24
N ALA A 55 5.51 12.06 -2.11
CA ALA A 55 5.72 12.75 -3.38
C ALA A 55 6.21 14.18 -3.16
N ALA A 56 5.65 14.91 -2.18
CA ALA A 56 6.07 16.26 -1.83
C ALA A 56 7.51 16.27 -1.26
N MET A 57 7.86 15.34 -0.37
CA MET A 57 9.24 15.21 0.14
C MET A 57 10.22 14.88 -0.99
N CYS A 58 9.88 13.95 -1.89
CA CYS A 58 10.72 13.65 -3.05
C CYS A 58 10.88 14.86 -3.97
N MET A 59 9.79 15.61 -4.21
CA MET A 59 9.83 16.81 -5.04
C MET A 59 10.69 17.91 -4.39
N ILE A 60 10.63 18.10 -3.08
CA ILE A 60 11.48 19.07 -2.36
C ILE A 60 12.95 18.63 -2.41
N THR A 61 13.24 17.36 -2.18
CA THR A 61 14.61 16.82 -2.13
C THR A 61 15.30 16.85 -3.49
N PHE A 62 14.62 16.36 -4.54
CA PHE A 62 15.23 16.19 -5.86
C PHE A 62 14.95 17.36 -6.81
N ARG A 63 13.96 18.22 -6.51
CA ARG A 63 13.48 19.32 -7.38
C ARG A 63 13.27 18.91 -8.84
N SER A 64 13.01 17.63 -9.07
CA SER A 64 12.88 17.03 -10.40
C SER A 64 11.65 16.14 -10.43
N PHE A 65 10.72 16.47 -11.33
CA PHE A 65 9.50 15.71 -11.54
C PHE A 65 9.80 14.30 -12.05
N ALA A 66 10.78 14.17 -12.96
CA ALA A 66 11.23 12.88 -13.46
C ALA A 66 11.81 11.99 -12.35
N ALA A 67 12.63 12.56 -11.45
CA ALA A 67 13.19 11.82 -10.32
C ALA A 67 12.10 11.38 -9.33
N THR A 68 11.12 12.26 -9.06
CA THR A 68 9.99 11.95 -8.17
C THR A 68 9.14 10.82 -8.75
N LEU A 69 8.82 10.88 -10.04
CA LEU A 69 8.05 9.84 -10.71
C LEU A 69 8.79 8.50 -10.74
N CYS A 70 10.11 8.53 -10.94
CA CYS A 70 10.97 7.34 -10.93
C CYS A 70 11.02 6.63 -9.57
N ILE A 71 10.85 7.36 -8.46
CA ILE A 71 10.80 6.79 -7.10
C ILE A 71 9.39 6.32 -6.75
N VAL A 72 8.38 7.12 -7.07
CA VAL A 72 6.98 6.83 -6.71
C VAL A 72 6.41 5.65 -7.51
N LEU A 73 6.78 5.49 -8.79
CA LEU A 73 6.29 4.40 -9.63
C LEU A 73 6.63 3.00 -9.06
N PRO A 74 7.90 2.68 -8.76
CA PRO A 74 8.26 1.42 -8.11
C PRO A 74 7.58 1.24 -6.75
N LEU A 75 7.42 2.32 -5.97
CA LEU A 75 6.74 2.26 -4.67
C LEU A 75 5.27 1.83 -4.81
N ILE A 76 4.56 2.37 -5.79
CA ILE A 76 3.17 2.01 -6.09
C ILE A 76 3.11 0.57 -6.60
N LEU A 77 3.95 0.23 -7.57
CA LEU A 77 3.97 -1.09 -8.20
C LEU A 77 4.17 -2.18 -7.15
N THR A 78 5.11 -1.98 -6.24
CA THR A 78 5.43 -2.95 -5.19
C THR A 78 4.37 -3.03 -4.10
N SER A 79 3.71 -1.93 -3.76
CA SER A 79 2.55 -1.93 -2.86
C SER A 79 1.39 -2.75 -3.44
N VAL A 80 1.10 -2.58 -4.74
CA VAL A 80 0.07 -3.35 -5.45
C VAL A 80 0.43 -4.82 -5.55
N LEU A 81 1.67 -5.13 -5.95
CA LEU A 81 2.16 -6.51 -6.03
C LEU A 81 2.17 -7.20 -4.66
N GLY A 82 2.54 -6.50 -3.59
CA GLY A 82 2.49 -7.01 -2.23
C GLY A 82 1.07 -7.37 -1.80
N ASN A 83 0.11 -6.47 -2.03
CA ASN A 83 -1.31 -6.73 -1.75
C ASN A 83 -1.87 -7.88 -2.61
N ALA A 84 -1.53 -7.93 -3.90
CA ALA A 84 -1.95 -9.00 -4.80
C ALA A 84 -1.38 -10.37 -4.40
N LEU A 85 -0.10 -10.42 -4.00
CA LEU A 85 0.54 -11.63 -3.51
C LEU A 85 -0.11 -12.13 -2.21
N MET A 86 -0.39 -11.22 -1.27
CA MET A 86 -1.08 -11.55 -0.02
C MET A 86 -2.49 -12.10 -0.29
N ALA A 87 -3.22 -11.49 -1.22
CA ALA A 87 -4.53 -11.97 -1.66
C ALA A 87 -4.44 -13.37 -2.32
N ALA A 88 -3.45 -13.60 -3.18
CA ALA A 88 -3.24 -14.89 -3.85
C ALA A 88 -2.86 -16.02 -2.88
N LEU A 89 -2.08 -15.69 -1.83
CA LEU A 89 -1.68 -16.65 -0.80
C LEU A 89 -2.76 -16.88 0.27
N GLY A 90 -3.87 -16.13 0.23
CA GLY A 90 -4.92 -16.19 1.26
C GLY A 90 -4.48 -15.72 2.65
N ILE A 91 -3.33 -15.02 2.72
CA ILE A 91 -2.78 -14.48 3.96
C ILE A 91 -3.40 -13.10 4.15
N GLY A 92 -4.35 -12.98 5.07
CA GLY A 92 -4.87 -11.67 5.47
C GLY A 92 -3.73 -10.75 5.88
N VAL A 93 -3.77 -9.48 5.46
CA VAL A 93 -2.76 -8.48 5.81
C VAL A 93 -2.75 -8.34 7.34
N LYS A 94 -1.67 -8.79 7.99
CA LYS A 94 -1.50 -8.68 9.44
C LYS A 94 -0.43 -7.65 9.73
N VAL A 95 -0.53 -6.99 10.89
CA VAL A 95 0.47 -6.03 11.38
C VAL A 95 1.89 -6.64 11.39
N ALA A 96 2.00 -7.95 11.60
CA ALA A 96 3.28 -8.66 11.60
C ALA A 96 3.89 -8.90 10.19
N THR A 97 3.10 -8.93 9.12
CA THR A 97 3.62 -9.23 7.76
C THR A 97 3.97 -7.97 6.97
N LEU A 98 3.39 -6.83 7.34
CA LEU A 98 3.65 -5.54 6.71
C LEU A 98 5.14 -5.10 6.73
N PRO A 99 5.87 -5.19 7.86
CA PRO A 99 7.27 -4.73 7.90
C PRO A 99 8.21 -5.58 7.04
N VAL A 100 7.99 -6.90 6.99
CA VAL A 100 8.81 -7.82 6.19
C VAL A 100 8.63 -7.56 4.69
N ILE A 101 7.39 -7.29 4.27
CA ILE A 101 7.08 -6.93 2.88
C ILE A 101 7.71 -5.58 2.54
N ALA A 102 7.52 -4.56 3.38
CA ALA A 102 8.12 -3.24 3.17
C ALA A 102 9.65 -3.32 3.04
N LEU A 103 10.31 -4.14 3.86
CA LEU A 103 11.75 -4.34 3.82
C LEU A 103 12.21 -5.12 2.58
N GLY A 104 11.53 -6.21 2.24
CA GLY A 104 11.85 -7.01 1.04
C GLY A 104 11.64 -6.22 -0.26
N VAL A 105 10.56 -5.44 -0.32
CA VAL A 105 10.24 -4.54 -1.42
C VAL A 105 11.28 -3.43 -1.56
N GLY A 106 11.61 -2.75 -0.46
CA GLY A 106 12.57 -1.64 -0.48
C GLY A 106 13.94 -2.07 -1.00
N ILE A 107 14.44 -3.21 -0.50
CA ILE A 107 15.71 -3.78 -0.95
C ILE A 107 15.65 -4.12 -2.45
N GLY A 108 14.58 -4.77 -2.91
CA GLY A 108 14.43 -5.15 -4.32
C GLY A 108 14.41 -3.95 -5.27
N VAL A 109 13.71 -2.88 -4.90
CA VAL A 109 13.65 -1.65 -5.68
C VAL A 109 15.00 -0.94 -5.71
N ASP A 110 15.67 -0.81 -4.56
CA ASP A 110 16.97 -0.14 -4.48
C ASP A 110 18.02 -0.85 -5.34
N TYR A 111 18.07 -2.19 -5.31
CA TYR A 111 18.96 -2.97 -6.16
C TYR A 111 18.63 -2.83 -7.65
N GLY A 112 17.35 -2.80 -8.01
CA GLY A 112 16.91 -2.59 -9.39
C GLY A 112 17.34 -1.23 -9.94
N ILE A 113 17.11 -0.16 -9.17
CA ILE A 113 17.53 1.20 -9.54
C ILE A 113 19.06 1.29 -9.62
N TYR A 114 19.76 0.68 -8.68
CA TYR A 114 21.23 0.65 -8.66
C TYR A 114 21.81 -0.01 -9.92
N ILE A 115 21.36 -1.23 -10.24
CA ILE A 115 21.80 -1.97 -11.43
C ILE A 115 21.49 -1.16 -12.69
N TYR A 116 20.29 -0.61 -12.79
CA TYR A 116 19.90 0.21 -13.93
C TYR A 116 20.82 1.44 -14.10
N THR A 117 21.05 2.19 -13.01
CA THR A 117 21.86 3.42 -13.03
C THR A 117 23.32 3.11 -13.42
N ARG A 118 23.86 2.00 -12.91
CA ARG A 118 25.23 1.56 -13.21
C ARG A 118 25.38 1.06 -14.65
N LEU A 119 24.41 0.27 -15.14
CA LEU A 119 24.35 -0.16 -16.53
C LEU A 119 24.22 1.03 -17.48
N GLU A 120 23.32 1.98 -17.18
CA GLU A 120 23.11 3.20 -17.96
C GLU A 120 24.40 4.03 -18.04
N SER A 121 25.14 4.15 -16.93
CA SER A 121 26.45 4.80 -16.90
C SER A 121 27.43 4.17 -17.90
N PHE A 122 27.56 2.84 -17.92
CA PHE A 122 28.44 2.14 -18.86
C PHE A 122 28.00 2.26 -20.31
N LEU A 123 26.69 2.16 -20.57
CA LEU A 123 26.13 2.38 -21.90
C LEU A 123 26.39 3.81 -22.40
N ARG A 124 26.28 4.82 -21.53
CA ARG A 124 26.61 6.22 -21.87
C ARG A 124 28.09 6.45 -22.12
N MET A 125 28.97 5.63 -21.55
CA MET A 125 30.40 5.61 -21.86
C MET A 125 30.72 4.92 -23.21
N GLY A 126 29.71 4.40 -23.91
CA GLY A 126 29.86 3.77 -25.22
C GLY A 126 30.20 2.28 -25.17
N LEU A 127 30.15 1.65 -23.99
CA LEU A 127 30.37 0.21 -23.86
C LEU A 127 29.23 -0.56 -24.53
N PRO A 128 29.53 -1.64 -25.26
CA PRO A 128 28.49 -2.54 -25.77
C PRO A 128 27.72 -3.18 -24.61
N LEU A 129 26.41 -3.42 -24.81
CA LEU A 129 25.47 -3.88 -23.78
C LEU A 129 25.99 -5.09 -22.98
N GLN A 130 26.65 -6.03 -23.66
CA GLN A 130 27.18 -7.23 -23.04
C GLN A 130 28.30 -6.92 -22.04
N GLU A 131 29.26 -6.06 -22.42
CA GLU A 131 30.34 -5.62 -21.53
C GLU A 131 29.80 -4.74 -20.38
N ALA A 132 28.91 -3.81 -20.70
CA ALA A 132 28.25 -2.97 -19.69
C ALA A 132 27.49 -3.81 -18.64
N TYR A 133 26.85 -4.90 -19.05
CA TYR A 133 26.17 -5.83 -18.15
C TYR A 133 27.15 -6.60 -17.25
N TYR A 134 28.28 -7.06 -17.78
CA TYR A 134 29.31 -7.72 -16.99
C TYR A 134 29.95 -6.79 -15.94
N GLU A 135 30.15 -5.52 -16.26
CA GLU A 135 30.72 -4.52 -15.33
C GLU A 135 29.74 -4.02 -14.26
N THR A 136 28.45 -4.34 -14.43
CA THR A 136 27.37 -3.96 -13.51
C THR A 136 27.17 -4.97 -12.37
N LEU A 137 27.49 -6.26 -12.60
CA LEU A 137 27.40 -7.37 -11.64
C LEU A 137 28.61 -7.40 -10.69
#